data_AF-A0A6L2NI46-F1
#
_entry.id   AF-A0A6L2NI46-F1
#
_cell.length_a   1.000
_cell.length_b   1.000
_cell.length_c   1.000
_cell.angle_alpha   90.00
_cell.angle_beta   90.00
_cell.angle_gamma   90.00
#
_symmetry.space_group_name_H-M   'P 1'
#
loop_
_entity.id
_entity.type
_entity.pdbx_description
1 polymer ?
#
loop_
_entity_poly.entity_id
_entity_poly.type
_entity_poly.pdbx_seq_one_letter_code
_entity_poly.pdbx_strand_id
1 'polypeptide(L)'
;MVTHLHQRDVDGVKQTYPPTTAEEKLARKNELKTRGTLLMALPNEHQLKFNSYKNAKSLMDAIEKRFGGNVVTNSRMTPSWREIVSLAF
;
A
#
# COMPACT_ATOMS: atom_id res chain seq x y z
N MET A 1 -4.45 28.51 -16.72
CA MET A 1 -4.75 27.11 -16.34
C MET A 1 -5.97 27.14 -15.44
N VAL A 2 -7.10 26.55 -15.85
CA VAL A 2 -8.36 26.59 -15.06
C VAL A 2 -8.38 25.39 -14.12
N THR A 3 -8.27 25.63 -12.82
CA THR A 3 -8.31 24.60 -11.77
C THR A 3 -9.76 24.22 -11.46
N HIS A 4 -10.28 23.20 -12.13
CA HIS A 4 -11.59 22.65 -11.78
C HIS A 4 -11.51 21.87 -10.47
N LEU A 5 -12.10 22.40 -9.41
CA LEU A 5 -12.25 21.73 -8.12
C LEU A 5 -13.21 20.55 -8.26
N HIS A 6 -12.76 19.35 -7.89
CA HIS A 6 -13.59 18.15 -7.92
C HIS A 6 -14.35 18.07 -6.59
N GLN A 7 -15.65 18.35 -6.62
CA GLN A 7 -16.52 18.20 -5.45
C GLN A 7 -17.21 16.84 -5.54
N ARG A 8 -17.09 16.03 -4.47
CA ARG A 8 -17.88 14.79 -4.32
C ARG A 8 -18.73 14.94 -3.06
N ASP A 9 -20.03 14.71 -3.20
CA ASP A 9 -20.97 14.73 -2.09
C ASP A 9 -20.87 13.39 -1.34
N VAL A 10 -20.51 13.43 -0.06
CA VAL A 10 -20.54 12.28 0.83
C VAL A 10 -21.45 12.65 1.98
N ASP A 11 -22.64 12.04 2.04
CA ASP A 11 -23.60 12.19 3.13
C ASP A 11 -23.97 13.66 3.47
N GLY A 12 -24.04 14.54 2.46
CA GLY A 12 -24.36 15.97 2.65
C GLY A 12 -23.18 16.85 3.07
N VAL A 13 -21.98 16.29 3.24
CA VAL A 13 -20.74 17.05 3.45
C VAL A 13 -20.04 17.25 2.11
N LYS A 14 -20.08 18.49 1.59
CA LYS A 14 -19.34 18.86 0.37
C LYS A 14 -17.84 18.87 0.64
N GLN A 15 -17.16 17.78 0.29
CA GLN A 15 -15.72 17.70 0.40
C GLN A 15 -15.07 18.19 -0.90
N THR A 16 -14.45 19.37 -0.83
CA THR A 16 -13.68 19.96 -1.93
C THR A 16 -12.32 19.27 -2.00
N TYR A 17 -12.07 18.51 -3.05
CA TYR A 17 -10.75 17.96 -3.33
C TYR A 17 -10.03 18.86 -4.35
N PRO A 18 -8.77 19.23 -4.10
CA PRO A 18 -7.98 19.88 -5.13
C PRO A 18 -7.90 18.98 -6.38
N PRO A 19 -7.90 19.56 -7.59
CA PRO A 19 -7.69 18.79 -8.81
C PRO A 19 -6.40 18.01 -8.66
N THR A 20 -6.52 16.68 -8.63
CA THR A 20 -5.36 15.81 -8.43
C THR A 20 -4.51 15.85 -9.68
N THR A 21 -3.29 16.38 -9.57
CA THR A 21 -2.33 16.55 -10.67
C THR A 21 -2.00 15.20 -11.31
N ALA A 22 -1.57 15.19 -12.58
CA ALA A 22 -1.24 13.94 -13.28
C ALA A 22 -0.19 13.10 -12.52
N GLU A 23 0.78 13.76 -11.89
CA GLU A 23 1.80 13.14 -11.04
C GLU A 23 1.20 12.49 -9.77
N GLU A 24 0.23 13.14 -9.15
CA GLU A 24 -0.42 12.67 -7.92
C GLU A 24 -1.38 11.49 -8.20
N LYS A 25 -1.98 11.46 -9.40
CA LYS A 25 -2.69 10.28 -9.91
C LYS A 25 -1.72 9.11 -10.17
N LEU A 26 -0.55 9.38 -10.74
CA LEU A 26 0.47 8.38 -10.98
C LEU A 26 1.02 7.81 -9.67
N ALA A 27 1.31 8.68 -8.70
CA ALA A 27 1.78 8.29 -7.37
C ALA A 27 0.78 7.37 -6.65
N ARG A 28 -0.52 7.72 -6.65
CA ARG A 28 -1.56 6.84 -6.08
C ARG A 28 -1.65 5.49 -6.78
N LYS A 29 -1.50 5.44 -8.11
CA LYS A 29 -1.51 4.18 -8.86
C LYS A 29 -0.32 3.30 -8.46
N ASN A 30 0.86 3.89 -8.33
CA ASN A 30 2.06 3.18 -7.89
C ASN A 30 1.92 2.69 -6.46
N GLU A 31 1.39 3.52 -5.55
CA GLU A 31 1.13 3.13 -4.17
C GLU A 31 0.15 1.95 -4.05
N LEU A 32 -0.93 1.96 -4.82
CA LEU A 32 -1.88 0.84 -4.86
C LEU A 32 -1.25 -0.43 -5.42
N LYS A 33 -0.40 -0.32 -6.44
CA LYS A 33 0.35 -1.46 -7.00
C LYS A 33 1.30 -2.04 -5.96
N THR A 34 2.08 -1.20 -5.28
CA THR A 34 2.99 -1.60 -4.20
C THR A 34 2.22 -2.27 -3.06
N ARG A 35 1.08 -1.70 -2.63
CA ARG A 35 0.22 -2.31 -1.59
C ARG A 35 -0.32 -3.67 -2.03
N GLY A 36 -0.78 -3.80 -3.28
CA GLY A 36 -1.25 -5.06 -3.84
C GLY A 36 -0.17 -6.14 -3.81
N THR A 37 1.05 -5.82 -4.27
CA THR A 37 2.19 -6.75 -4.24
C THR A 37 2.56 -7.16 -2.82
N LEU A 38 2.63 -6.20 -1.88
CA LEU A 38 2.93 -6.48 -0.48
C LEU A 38 1.88 -7.38 0.18
N LEU A 39 0.60 -7.20 -0.16
CA LEU A 39 -0.48 -8.05 0.35
C LEU A 39 -0.46 -9.45 -0.26
N MET A 40 -0.19 -9.59 -1.57
CA MET A 40 -0.07 -10.90 -2.23
C MET A 40 1.09 -11.73 -1.68
N ALA A 41 2.16 -11.07 -1.24
CA ALA A 41 3.30 -11.73 -0.60
C ALA A 41 3.02 -12.23 0.83
N LEU A 42 1.90 -11.82 1.43
CA LEU A 42 1.49 -12.26 2.76
C LEU A 42 0.56 -13.48 2.69
N PRO A 43 0.65 -14.42 3.66
CA PRO A 43 -0.35 -15.47 3.83
C PRO A 43 -1.76 -14.89 4.01
N ASN A 44 -2.76 -15.51 3.38
CA ASN A 44 -4.14 -15.02 3.31
C ASN A 44 -4.77 -14.73 4.69
N GLU A 45 -4.44 -15.53 5.70
CA GLU A 45 -4.86 -15.33 7.10
C GLU A 45 -4.42 -13.97 7.70
N HIS A 46 -3.35 -13.38 7.18
CA HIS A 46 -2.81 -12.11 7.65
C HIS A 46 -3.18 -10.94 6.75
N GLN A 47 -3.55 -11.20 5.49
CA GLN A 47 -3.92 -10.15 4.52
C GLN A 47 -5.04 -9.25 5.03
N LEU A 48 -6.08 -9.81 5.66
CA LEU A 48 -7.20 -9.04 6.20
C LEU A 48 -6.74 -8.02 7.27
N LYS A 49 -5.77 -8.39 8.10
CA LYS A 49 -5.23 -7.53 9.15
C LYS A 49 -4.42 -6.38 8.56
N PHE A 50 -3.68 -6.68 7.49
CA PHE A 50 -2.81 -5.73 6.79
C PHE A 50 -3.55 -4.87 5.74
N ASN A 51 -4.73 -5.26 5.28
CA ASN A 51 -5.53 -4.45 4.33
C ASN A 51 -6.06 -3.14 4.94
N SER A 52 -6.07 -3.04 6.28
CA SER A 52 -6.47 -1.82 7.00
C SER A 52 -5.51 -0.64 6.79
N TYR A 53 -4.25 -0.90 6.37
CA TYR A 53 -3.26 0.13 6.13
C TYR A 53 -3.52 0.85 4.81
N LYS A 54 -3.81 2.14 4.88
CA LYS A 54 -4.05 3.00 3.71
C LYS A 54 -2.80 3.23 2.86
N ASN A 55 -1.63 3.21 3.48
CA ASN A 55 -0.37 3.60 2.85
C ASN A 55 0.60 2.42 2.72
N ALA A 56 1.37 2.38 1.64
CA ALA A 56 2.37 1.31 1.42
C ALA A 56 3.46 1.29 2.50
N LYS A 57 3.89 2.47 2.96
CA LYS A 57 4.95 2.61 3.98
C LYS A 57 4.53 2.06 5.34
N SER A 58 3.31 2.35 5.80
CA SER A 58 2.82 1.82 7.08
C SER A 58 2.53 0.33 7.01
N LEU A 59 2.06 -0.15 5.85
CA LEU A 59 1.94 -1.58 5.57
C LEU A 59 3.32 -2.28 5.68
N MET A 60 4.35 -1.73 5.05
CA MET A 60 5.71 -2.27 5.10
C MET A 60 6.28 -2.30 6.52
N ASP A 61 6.18 -1.22 7.28
CA ASP A 61 6.66 -1.17 8.68
C ASP A 61 5.94 -2.18 9.59
N ALA A 62 4.62 -2.36 9.40
CA ALA A 62 3.86 -3.35 10.15
C ALA A 62 4.25 -4.79 9.77
N ILE A 63 4.52 -5.04 8.50
CA ILE A 63 5.03 -6.33 8.00
C ILE A 63 6.42 -6.60 8.58
N GLU A 64 7.31 -5.62 8.54
CA GLU A 64 8.67 -5.72 9.08
C GLU A 64 8.67 -5.97 10.59
N LYS A 65 7.81 -5.28 11.36
CA LYS A 65 7.66 -5.58 12.80
C LYS A 65 7.15 -6.99 13.08
N ARG A 66 6.28 -7.53 12.21
CA ARG A 66 5.66 -8.83 12.42
C ARG A 66 6.53 -10.00 11.96
N PHE A 67 7.27 -9.82 10.87
CA PHE A 67 8.06 -10.88 10.23
C PHE A 67 9.57 -10.64 10.28
N GLY A 68 10.02 -9.41 10.52
CA GLY A 68 11.43 -9.03 10.62
C GLY A 68 12.09 -9.37 11.97
N GLY A 69 11.34 -9.94 12.92
CA GLY A 69 11.88 -10.44 14.20
C GLY A 69 12.86 -11.60 14.07
N ASN A 70 12.88 -12.32 12.94
CA ASN A 70 13.78 -13.45 12.70
C ASN A 70 14.45 -13.34 11.32
N VAL A 71 15.47 -12.50 11.17
CA VAL A 71 16.27 -12.43 9.93
C VAL A 71 17.16 -13.66 9.69
N VAL A 72 17.32 -14.59 10.64
CA VAL A 72 18.07 -15.83 10.39
C VAL A 72 17.40 -16.99 11.13
N THR A 73 16.60 -17.78 10.43
CA THR A 73 16.74 -19.24 10.35
C THR A 73 15.53 -19.86 9.64
N ASN A 74 15.85 -20.71 8.67
CA ASN A 74 14.97 -21.69 8.04
C ASN A 74 14.07 -21.22 6.88
N SER A 75 14.74 -21.11 5.74
CA SER A 75 14.22 -21.29 4.39
C SER A 75 13.34 -22.54 4.26
N ARG A 76 12.01 -22.37 4.15
CA ARG A 76 11.17 -23.24 3.30
C ARG A 76 9.68 -22.91 3.11
N MET A 77 9.17 -21.77 3.56
CA MET A 77 7.82 -21.34 3.18
C MET A 77 7.83 -19.81 3.08
N THR A 78 7.54 -19.26 1.90
CA THR A 78 7.50 -17.83 1.48
C THR A 78 8.75 -17.33 0.74
N PRO A 79 8.56 -16.52 -0.34
CA PRO A 79 9.67 -15.81 -0.98
C PRO A 79 10.34 -14.87 0.03
N SER A 80 11.66 -14.78 -0.04
CA SER A 80 12.45 -13.89 0.82
C SER A 80 11.90 -12.47 0.78
N TRP A 81 11.88 -11.76 1.91
CA TRP A 81 11.48 -10.34 1.96
C TRP A 81 12.26 -9.48 0.97
N ARG A 82 13.52 -9.85 0.67
CA ARG A 82 14.31 -9.17 -0.37
C ARG A 82 13.75 -9.36 -1.78
N GLU A 83 13.20 -10.53 -2.09
CA GLU A 83 12.55 -10.82 -3.37
C GLU A 83 11.21 -10.08 -3.47
N ILE A 84 10.43 -10.06 -2.39
CA ILE A 84 9.15 -9.32 -2.33
C ILE A 84 9.38 -7.83 -2.53
N VAL A 85 10.41 -7.26 -1.88
CA VAL A 85 10.79 -5.85 -2.06
C VAL A 85 11.31 -5.59 -3.48
N SER A 86 12.07 -6.52 -4.07
CA SER A 86 12.56 -6.40 -5.46
C SER A 86 11.46 -6.54 -6.52
N LEU A 87 10.29 -7.10 -6.18
CA LEU A 87 9.13 -7.14 -7.08
C LEU A 87 8.25 -5.88 -6.96
N ALA A 88 8.51 -5.04 -5.97
CA ALA A 88 7.78 -3.80 -5.71
C ALA A 88 8.45 -2.55 -6.29
N PHE A 89 9.71 -2.65 -6.74
CA PHE A 89 10.55 -1.59 -7.31
C PHE A 89 11.21 -2.04 -8.61
#